data_AF-A0A9X1GFU1-F1
#
_entry.id   AF-A0A9X1GFU1-F1
#
_cell.length_a   1.000
_cell.length_b   1.000
_cell.length_c   1.000
_cell.angle_alpha   90.00
_cell.angle_beta   90.00
_cell.angle_gamma   90.00
#
_symmetry.space_group_name_H-M   'P 1'
#
loop_
_entity.id
_entity.type
_entity.pdbx_description
1 polymer ?
#
loop_
_entity_poly.entity_id
_entity_poly.type
_entity_poly.pdbx_seq_one_letter_code
_entity_poly.pdbx_strand_id
1 'polypeptide(L)'
;VQAKHPISGETIKGTAETSVNYLWGDTFMIKSSEEGSAGAYSLHLRSGNAARLTVTSGLPSALDERVGTEESMHALYYSLEVLRNNQSIYNYEVLGRGTLRQVINNFGNGNGYYDVRLDDVIKIYHPQRSPNSSVVMIDEEERDFTYDSEYAYYRVTAFGLEPIPGMEAEGTPQTVSLREDVSTEDVQDI
;
A
#
# COMPACT_ATOMS: atom_id res chain seq x y z
N VAL A 1 -28.77 -29.84 -10.21
CA VAL A 1 -28.71 -30.82 -11.32
C VAL A 1 -27.31 -31.43 -11.33
N GLN A 2 -27.22 -32.76 -11.39
CA GLN A 2 -25.96 -33.53 -11.34
C GLN A 2 -25.66 -34.14 -12.71
N ALA A 3 -24.39 -34.12 -13.14
CA ALA A 3 -23.93 -34.85 -14.33
C ALA A 3 -22.58 -35.52 -14.05
N LYS A 4 -22.41 -36.79 -14.43
CA LYS A 4 -21.17 -37.56 -14.21
C LYS A 4 -20.12 -37.30 -15.30
N HIS A 5 -18.85 -37.25 -14.91
CA HIS A 5 -17.70 -37.04 -15.78
C HIS A 5 -17.31 -38.34 -16.52
N PRO A 6 -17.15 -38.34 -17.87
CA PRO A 6 -17.12 -39.55 -18.70
C PRO A 6 -15.81 -40.36 -18.67
N ILE A 7 -14.79 -39.95 -17.90
CA ILE A 7 -13.49 -40.64 -17.82
C ILE A 7 -13.22 -41.20 -16.39
N SER A 8 -13.86 -40.61 -15.36
CA SER A 8 -13.62 -40.94 -13.94
C SER A 8 -14.85 -41.48 -13.20
N GLY A 9 -16.05 -41.40 -13.78
CA GLY A 9 -17.27 -41.91 -13.14
C GLY A 9 -17.76 -41.10 -11.93
N GLU A 10 -17.12 -39.97 -11.63
CA GLU A 10 -17.48 -39.07 -10.53
C GLU A 10 -18.58 -38.09 -10.92
N THR A 11 -19.42 -37.74 -9.94
CA THR A 11 -20.67 -36.99 -10.13
C THR A 11 -20.45 -35.50 -9.91
N ILE A 12 -20.57 -34.69 -10.96
CA ILE A 12 -20.48 -33.23 -10.91
C ILE A 12 -21.83 -32.69 -10.40
N LYS A 13 -21.84 -32.01 -9.26
CA LYS A 13 -22.97 -31.19 -8.78
C LYS A 13 -22.79 -29.78 -9.34
N GLY A 14 -23.82 -29.26 -10.01
CA GLY A 14 -23.79 -27.92 -10.63
C GLY A 14 -23.28 -26.84 -9.68
N THR A 15 -22.22 -26.15 -10.08
CA THR A 15 -21.66 -24.97 -9.46
C THR A 15 -22.51 -23.77 -9.86
N ALA A 16 -23.30 -23.25 -8.92
CA ALA A 16 -23.47 -21.80 -8.90
C ALA A 16 -22.10 -21.24 -8.52
N GLU A 17 -21.42 -20.61 -9.47
CA GLU A 17 -20.20 -19.84 -9.21
C GLU A 17 -20.60 -18.62 -8.36
N THR A 18 -20.75 -18.83 -7.06
CA THR A 18 -20.49 -17.73 -6.12
C THR A 18 -18.97 -17.76 -5.93
N SER A 19 -18.28 -16.95 -6.72
CA SER A 19 -16.92 -16.56 -6.40
C SER A 19 -17.00 -15.83 -5.07
N VAL A 20 -16.77 -16.55 -3.97
CA VAL A 20 -16.48 -15.94 -2.68
C VAL A 20 -15.11 -15.28 -2.84
N ASN A 21 -15.11 -14.05 -3.36
CA ASN A 21 -13.93 -13.22 -3.49
C ASN A 21 -13.58 -12.63 -2.10
N TYR A 22 -12.76 -13.40 -1.39
CA TYR A 22 -11.53 -13.04 -0.66
C TYR A 22 -11.53 -11.95 0.44
N LEU A 23 -11.01 -12.32 1.62
CA LEU A 23 -10.62 -11.44 2.73
C LEU A 23 -9.16 -10.98 2.51
N TRP A 24 -8.89 -9.76 2.03
CA TRP A 24 -7.53 -9.21 1.96
C TRP A 24 -7.50 -7.81 2.62
N GLY A 25 -6.55 -7.52 3.53
CA GLY A 25 -5.93 -6.18 3.56
C GLY A 25 -6.49 -5.10 4.51
N ASP A 26 -7.08 -5.41 5.66
CA ASP A 26 -7.53 -4.34 6.57
C ASP A 26 -6.40 -3.69 7.38
N THR A 27 -5.13 -4.11 7.25
CA THR A 27 -4.00 -3.46 7.93
C THR A 27 -2.70 -3.58 7.14
N PHE A 28 -1.94 -2.49 7.06
CA PHE A 28 -0.51 -2.52 6.72
C PHE A 28 0.33 -2.10 7.90
N MET A 29 1.53 -2.65 8.02
CA MET A 29 2.45 -2.38 9.13
C MET A 29 3.78 -1.85 8.62
N ILE A 30 4.39 -0.94 9.36
CA ILE A 30 5.74 -0.44 9.11
C ILE A 30 6.61 -0.85 10.31
N LYS A 31 7.71 -1.56 10.04
CA LYS A 31 8.68 -1.92 11.09
C LYS A 31 9.60 -0.75 11.43
N SER A 32 10.07 -0.70 12.68
CA SER A 32 11.16 0.18 13.10
C SER A 32 12.51 -0.38 12.64
N SER A 33 13.57 0.42 12.78
CA SER A 33 14.94 0.01 12.44
C SER A 33 15.48 -1.14 13.30
N GLU A 34 14.85 -1.42 14.45
CA GLU A 34 15.21 -2.50 15.38
C GLU A 34 14.25 -3.69 15.31
N GLU A 35 13.57 -3.90 14.17
CA GLU A 35 12.56 -4.96 13.94
C GLU A 35 11.30 -4.85 14.80
N GLY A 36 11.18 -3.79 15.60
CA GLY A 36 9.97 -3.40 16.32
C GLY A 36 8.94 -2.71 15.42
N SER A 37 8.03 -1.95 16.02
CA SER A 37 6.98 -1.23 15.31
C SER A 37 7.31 0.23 15.11
N ALA A 38 7.16 0.68 13.87
CA ALA A 38 7.05 2.09 13.51
C ALA A 38 5.61 2.54 13.25
N GLY A 39 4.64 1.64 13.36
CA GLY A 39 3.20 1.93 13.21
C GLY A 39 2.46 0.85 12.44
N ALA A 40 1.27 0.50 12.91
CA ALA A 40 0.34 -0.41 12.23
C ALA A 40 -0.95 0.33 11.88
N TYR A 41 -1.30 0.37 10.60
CA TYR A 41 -2.37 1.19 10.06
C TYR A 41 -3.52 0.32 9.58
N SER A 42 -4.63 0.37 10.31
CA SER A 42 -5.81 -0.46 10.06
C SER A 42 -6.93 0.34 9.40
N LEU A 43 -7.50 -0.20 8.33
CA LEU A 43 -8.68 0.33 7.67
C LEU A 43 -9.95 -0.20 8.35
N HIS A 44 -10.86 0.71 8.64
CA HIS A 44 -12.19 0.41 9.15
C HIS A 44 -13.24 0.97 8.20
N LEU A 45 -13.92 0.07 7.50
CA LEU A 45 -15.05 0.43 6.63
C LEU A 45 -16.22 0.98 7.45
N ARG A 46 -16.89 1.98 6.91
CA ARG A 46 -18.08 2.61 7.51
C ARG A 46 -19.24 2.57 6.51
N SER A 47 -20.39 3.09 6.92
CA SER A 47 -21.57 3.14 6.05
C SER A 47 -21.30 3.95 4.78
N GLY A 48 -21.68 3.41 3.63
CA GLY A 48 -21.53 4.05 2.32
C GLY A 48 -20.08 4.04 1.85
N ASN A 49 -19.59 5.16 1.31
CA ASN A 49 -18.23 5.29 0.78
C ASN A 49 -17.22 5.79 1.82
N ALA A 50 -17.60 5.84 3.10
CA ALA A 50 -16.73 6.31 4.16
C ALA A 50 -15.90 5.15 4.71
N ALA A 51 -14.62 5.40 4.97
CA ALA A 51 -13.75 4.50 5.70
C ALA A 51 -12.81 5.33 6.60
N ARG A 52 -12.10 4.66 7.49
CA ARG A 52 -11.20 5.33 8.44
C ARG A 52 -9.93 4.52 8.60
N LEU A 53 -8.78 5.19 8.50
CA LEU A 53 -7.51 4.62 8.88
C LEU A 53 -7.22 4.95 10.35
N THR A 54 -6.81 3.97 11.14
CA THR A 54 -6.35 4.14 12.53
C THR A 54 -4.96 3.59 12.69
N VAL A 55 -4.17 4.16 13.59
CA VAL A 55 -2.81 3.68 13.88
C VAL A 55 -2.73 3.02 15.24
N THR A 56 -1.97 1.92 15.33
CA THR A 56 -1.68 1.18 16.55
C THR A 56 -0.21 0.74 16.57
N SER A 57 0.20 0.03 17.62
CA SER A 57 1.55 -0.57 17.68
C SER A 57 1.71 -1.76 16.75
N GLY A 58 0.72 -2.63 16.55
CA GLY A 58 0.92 -3.87 15.77
C GLY A 58 1.87 -4.86 16.45
N LEU A 59 3.19 -4.67 16.34
CA LEU A 59 4.19 -5.50 17.02
C LEU A 59 4.42 -5.11 18.49
N PRO A 60 4.90 -6.05 19.33
CA PRO A 60 5.42 -5.75 20.65
C PRO A 60 6.64 -4.83 20.55
N SER A 61 6.49 -3.56 20.96
CA SER A 61 7.58 -2.58 21.02
C SER A 61 7.32 -1.58 22.13
N ALA A 62 8.37 -1.01 22.70
CA ALA A 62 8.18 0.01 23.72
C ALA A 62 7.63 1.28 23.08
N LEU A 63 6.61 1.88 23.69
CA LEU A 63 5.99 3.10 23.16
C LEU A 63 6.96 4.30 23.10
N ASP A 64 8.03 4.27 23.91
CA ASP A 64 9.08 5.28 23.96
C ASP A 64 10.30 4.93 23.10
N GLU A 65 10.27 3.78 22.43
CA GLU A 65 11.26 3.39 21.45
C GLU A 65 11.14 4.26 20.20
N ARG A 66 12.29 4.60 19.63
CA ARG A 66 12.39 5.42 18.43
C ARG A 66 12.22 4.53 17.20
N VAL A 67 11.64 5.09 16.15
CA VAL A 67 11.37 4.32 14.93
C VAL A 67 12.62 4.13 14.06
N GLY A 68 13.55 5.09 14.09
CA GLY A 68 14.81 5.04 13.34
C GLY A 68 16.05 4.96 14.23
N THR A 69 17.22 4.83 13.60
CA THR A 69 18.51 4.70 14.28
C THR A 69 19.00 6.05 14.82
N GLU A 70 20.08 6.02 15.60
CA GLU A 70 20.76 7.24 16.04
C GLU A 70 21.32 8.04 14.85
N GLU A 71 21.77 7.37 13.78
CA GLU A 71 22.28 8.03 12.58
C GLU A 71 21.16 8.68 11.74
N SER A 72 19.98 8.07 11.69
CA SER A 72 18.83 8.56 10.91
C SER A 72 17.79 9.35 11.73
N MET A 73 18.13 9.64 12.98
CA MET A 73 17.43 10.48 13.95
C MET A 73 16.72 11.72 13.38
N HIS A 74 17.40 12.48 12.52
CA HIS A 74 16.88 13.73 11.97
C HIS A 74 16.31 13.56 10.55
N ALA A 75 16.49 12.39 9.95
CA ALA A 75 16.00 12.09 8.63
C ALA A 75 14.52 11.67 8.67
N LEU A 76 13.85 11.82 7.52
CA LEU A 76 12.55 11.20 7.30
C LEU A 76 12.72 9.68 7.42
N TYR A 77 11.92 9.08 8.28
CA TYR A 77 11.85 7.63 8.42
C TYR A 77 10.86 7.09 7.39
N TYR A 78 9.58 7.47 7.48
CA TYR A 78 8.59 7.25 6.41
C TYR A 78 7.62 8.43 6.29
N SER A 79 6.92 8.51 5.17
CA SER A 79 5.71 9.32 5.03
C SER A 79 4.54 8.50 4.52
N LEU A 80 3.34 8.95 4.87
CA LEU A 80 2.05 8.43 4.42
C LEU A 80 1.25 9.57 3.82
N GLU A 81 0.90 9.44 2.55
CA GLU A 81 0.04 10.36 1.84
C GLU A 81 -1.28 9.70 1.45
N VAL A 82 -2.38 10.45 1.53
CA VAL A 82 -3.67 10.03 0.99
C VAL A 82 -3.97 10.87 -0.23
N LEU A 83 -4.13 10.19 -1.36
CA LEU A 83 -4.46 10.76 -2.65
C LEU A 83 -5.95 10.55 -2.93
N ARG A 84 -6.63 11.61 -3.35
CA ARG A 84 -7.99 11.55 -3.88
C ARG A 84 -8.00 12.17 -5.27
N ASN A 85 -8.44 11.41 -6.27
CA ASN A 85 -8.38 11.84 -7.67
C ASN A 85 -6.97 12.34 -8.07
N ASN A 86 -5.93 11.62 -7.65
CA ASN A 86 -4.52 11.96 -7.87
C ASN A 86 -4.05 13.28 -7.23
N GLN A 87 -4.79 13.82 -6.25
CA GLN A 87 -4.39 14.99 -5.47
C GLN A 87 -4.12 14.59 -4.02
N SER A 88 -2.98 15.01 -3.47
CA SER A 88 -2.65 14.79 -2.06
C SER A 88 -3.59 15.63 -1.18
N ILE A 89 -4.42 14.96 -0.38
CA ILE A 89 -5.38 15.58 0.55
C ILE A 89 -4.91 15.48 2.01
N TYR A 90 -3.89 14.67 2.25
CA TYR A 90 -3.28 14.47 3.56
C TYR A 90 -1.86 13.93 3.41
N ASN A 91 -0.96 14.44 4.24
CA ASN A 91 0.42 13.97 4.35
C ASN A 91 0.74 13.81 5.84
N TYR A 92 1.40 12.72 6.19
CA TYR A 92 1.84 12.39 7.52
C TYR A 92 3.29 11.94 7.48
N GLU A 93 4.17 12.69 8.12
CA GLU A 93 5.62 12.44 8.11
C GLU A 93 6.09 12.00 9.49
N VAL A 94 6.95 10.98 9.51
CA VAL A 94 7.58 10.47 10.72
C VAL A 94 9.08 10.54 10.55
N LEU A 95 9.74 11.28 11.45
CA LEU A 95 11.20 11.36 11.52
C LEU A 95 11.76 10.19 12.32
N GLY A 96 13.02 9.81 12.09
CA GLY A 96 13.68 8.70 12.80
C GLY A 96 13.73 8.86 14.33
N ARG A 97 13.76 10.10 14.83
CA ARG A 97 13.66 10.40 16.28
C ARG A 97 12.26 10.23 16.87
N GLY A 98 11.24 10.10 16.04
CA GLY A 98 9.87 9.93 16.48
C GLY A 98 9.74 8.63 17.27
N THR A 99 9.01 8.67 18.39
CA THR A 99 8.69 7.45 19.13
C THR A 99 7.38 6.84 18.64
N LEU A 100 7.17 5.55 18.86
CA LEU A 100 5.90 4.89 18.51
C LEU A 100 4.69 5.59 19.15
N ARG A 101 4.82 6.09 20.38
CA ARG A 101 3.80 6.92 21.04
C ARG A 101 3.50 8.20 20.27
N GLN A 102 4.53 8.90 19.80
CA GLN A 102 4.35 10.11 19.00
C GLN A 102 3.72 9.79 17.65
N VAL A 103 4.08 8.66 17.04
CA VAL A 103 3.44 8.18 15.81
C VAL A 103 1.93 8.03 16.02
N ILE A 104 1.55 7.27 17.06
CA ILE A 104 0.14 7.01 17.36
C ILE A 104 -0.62 8.30 17.69
N ASN A 105 -0.04 9.13 18.56
CA ASN A 105 -0.71 10.33 19.06
C ASN A 105 -0.86 11.41 17.99
N ASN A 106 0.09 11.55 17.06
CA ASN A 106 0.07 12.64 16.09
C ASN A 106 -0.67 12.30 14.79
N PHE A 107 -0.95 11.01 14.55
CA PHE A 107 -1.64 10.59 13.35
C PHE A 107 -3.03 11.22 13.23
N GLY A 108 -3.42 11.55 11.99
CA GLY A 108 -4.71 12.19 11.73
C GLY A 108 -4.84 13.60 12.30
N ASN A 109 -3.74 14.35 12.36
CA ASN A 109 -3.66 15.67 13.02
C ASN A 109 -3.96 15.62 14.53
N GLY A 110 -3.49 14.57 15.21
CA GLY A 110 -3.71 14.40 16.64
C GLY A 110 -4.95 13.59 17.03
N ASN A 111 -5.73 13.11 16.06
CA ASN A 111 -6.97 12.37 16.32
C ASN A 111 -6.77 10.86 16.53
N GLY A 112 -5.57 10.34 16.19
CA GLY A 112 -5.30 8.89 16.16
C GLY A 112 -5.96 8.16 14.99
N TYR A 113 -6.66 8.89 14.11
CA TYR A 113 -7.31 8.37 12.92
C TYR A 113 -7.43 9.41 11.82
N TYR A 114 -7.53 8.95 10.57
CA TYR A 114 -7.84 9.81 9.42
C TYR A 114 -9.00 9.22 8.61
N ASP A 115 -9.98 10.04 8.24
CA ASP A 115 -11.13 9.60 7.44
C ASP A 115 -10.75 9.56 5.94
N VAL A 116 -10.92 8.38 5.35
CA VAL A 116 -10.66 8.11 3.93
C VAL A 116 -11.96 7.70 3.23
N ARG A 117 -11.92 7.56 1.92
CA ARG A 117 -13.05 7.11 1.09
C ARG A 117 -12.63 5.95 0.22
N LEU A 118 -13.63 5.19 -0.24
CA LEU A 118 -13.42 4.26 -1.34
C LEU A 118 -12.78 4.99 -2.53
N ASP A 119 -11.86 4.31 -3.21
CA ASP A 119 -11.01 4.80 -4.30
C ASP A 119 -9.92 5.82 -3.91
N ASP A 120 -9.81 6.22 -2.64
CA ASP A 120 -8.62 6.93 -2.19
C ASP A 120 -7.39 6.00 -2.29
N VAL A 121 -6.22 6.56 -2.60
CA VAL A 121 -4.95 5.84 -2.68
C VAL A 121 -4.05 6.26 -1.53
N ILE A 122 -3.61 5.32 -0.72
CA ILE A 122 -2.61 5.53 0.33
C ILE A 122 -1.25 5.26 -0.30
N LYS A 123 -0.43 6.31 -0.40
CA LYS A 123 0.96 6.25 -0.86
C LYS A 123 1.87 6.29 0.35
N ILE A 124 2.77 5.32 0.47
CA ILE A 124 3.76 5.25 1.54
C ILE A 124 5.14 5.37 0.92
N TYR A 125 5.92 6.31 1.43
CA TYR A 125 7.33 6.48 1.09
C TYR A 125 8.19 6.02 2.25
N HIS A 126 9.12 5.10 1.98
CA HIS A 126 10.03 4.60 3.00
C HIS A 126 11.42 4.39 2.38
N PRO A 127 12.34 5.38 2.51
CA PRO A 127 13.65 5.37 1.85
C PRO A 127 14.71 4.48 2.50
N GLN A 128 14.62 4.22 3.81
CA GLN A 128 15.67 3.53 4.57
C GLN A 128 15.50 2.01 4.56
N ARG A 129 15.45 1.39 3.37
CA ARG A 129 15.16 -0.05 3.16
C ARG A 129 16.40 -0.95 3.10
N SER A 130 17.32 -0.78 4.03
CA SER A 130 18.40 -1.78 4.20
C SER A 130 17.79 -3.16 4.50
N PRO A 131 18.42 -4.28 4.10
CA PRO A 131 18.01 -5.61 4.54
C PRO A 131 17.83 -5.62 6.08
N ASN A 132 16.69 -6.14 6.56
CA ASN A 132 16.25 -6.16 7.96
C ASN A 132 15.87 -4.80 8.60
N SER A 133 15.89 -3.67 7.88
CA SER A 133 15.63 -2.35 8.49
C SER A 133 14.24 -1.78 8.27
N SER A 134 13.46 -2.32 7.33
CA SER A 134 12.02 -2.06 7.24
C SER A 134 11.33 -2.95 6.20
N VAL A 135 10.24 -3.58 6.63
CA VAL A 135 9.34 -4.38 5.81
C VAL A 135 7.94 -3.82 6.02
N VAL A 136 7.22 -3.59 4.92
CA VAL A 136 5.78 -3.29 5.01
C VAL A 136 5.04 -4.62 5.10
N MET A 137 4.39 -4.90 6.23
CA MET A 137 3.58 -6.12 6.39
C MET A 137 2.18 -5.87 5.87
N ILE A 138 1.56 -6.85 5.21
CA ILE A 138 0.13 -6.85 4.93
C ILE A 138 -0.42 -8.19 5.34
N ASP A 139 -1.53 -8.17 6.07
CA ASP A 139 -2.25 -9.39 6.45
C ASP A 139 -1.37 -10.42 7.16
N GLU A 140 -0.49 -9.93 8.05
CA GLU A 140 0.46 -10.72 8.84
C GLU A 140 1.52 -11.48 8.01
N GLU A 141 1.54 -11.31 6.67
CA GLU A 141 2.57 -11.86 5.78
C GLU A 141 3.58 -10.79 5.34
N GLU A 142 4.87 -11.18 5.38
CA GLU A 142 5.97 -10.40 4.82
C GLU A 142 5.93 -10.49 3.30
N ARG A 143 5.33 -9.48 2.65
CA ARG A 143 5.33 -9.39 1.19
C ARG A 143 5.71 -7.98 0.75
N ASP A 144 6.66 -7.92 -0.18
CA ASP A 144 7.07 -6.65 -0.78
C ASP A 144 6.05 -6.22 -1.85
N PHE A 145 5.42 -5.07 -1.64
CA PHE A 145 4.44 -4.45 -2.57
C PHE A 145 4.97 -3.17 -3.19
N THR A 146 6.28 -3.02 -3.22
CA THR A 146 6.92 -1.76 -3.59
C THR A 146 7.40 -1.76 -5.03
N TYR A 147 7.30 -2.93 -5.68
CA TYR A 147 7.54 -3.13 -7.10
C TYR A 147 8.87 -2.48 -7.56
N ASP A 148 9.96 -2.82 -6.86
CA ASP A 148 11.32 -2.29 -7.08
C ASP A 148 11.48 -0.77 -6.89
N SER A 149 10.55 -0.10 -6.17
CA SER A 149 10.57 1.34 -5.88
C SER A 149 10.57 1.63 -4.38
N GLU A 150 10.91 2.85 -3.95
CA GLU A 150 10.80 3.29 -2.55
C GLU A 150 9.35 3.55 -2.07
N TYR A 151 8.37 3.31 -2.94
CA TYR A 151 6.96 3.59 -2.68
C TYR A 151 6.12 2.31 -2.61
N ALA A 152 5.10 2.34 -1.76
CA ALA A 152 3.99 1.38 -1.79
C ALA A 152 2.67 2.13 -1.99
N TYR A 153 1.76 1.55 -2.76
CA TYR A 153 0.47 2.15 -3.07
C TYR A 153 -0.67 1.19 -2.72
N TYR A 154 -1.67 1.71 -2.01
CA TYR A 154 -2.83 0.95 -1.58
C TYR A 154 -4.11 1.67 -1.95
N ARG A 155 -4.97 1.03 -2.74
CA ARG A 155 -6.32 1.53 -3.03
C ARG A 155 -7.27 1.11 -1.92
N VAL A 156 -8.05 2.05 -1.42
CA VAL A 156 -9.14 1.78 -0.47
C VAL A 156 -10.32 1.19 -1.23
N THR A 157 -10.66 -0.05 -0.95
CA THR A 157 -11.78 -0.75 -1.59
C THR A 157 -12.85 -1.09 -0.56
N ALA A 158 -14.03 -1.51 -1.03
CA ALA A 158 -15.08 -2.05 -0.16
C ALA A 158 -14.70 -3.39 0.50
N PHE A 159 -13.53 -3.94 0.16
CA PHE A 159 -13.04 -5.23 0.62
C PHE A 159 -11.75 -5.11 1.46
N GLY A 160 -11.21 -3.90 1.66
CA GLY A 160 -9.95 -3.67 2.38
C GLY A 160 -8.97 -2.81 1.57
N LEU A 161 -7.70 -2.85 1.94
CA LEU A 161 -6.61 -2.20 1.21
C LEU A 161 -6.06 -3.14 0.13
N GLU A 162 -6.16 -2.69 -1.11
CA GLU A 162 -5.67 -3.41 -2.28
C GLU A 162 -4.30 -2.86 -2.70
N PRO A 163 -3.22 -3.65 -2.68
CA PRO A 163 -1.92 -3.23 -3.20
C PRO A 163 -2.00 -3.04 -4.71
N ILE A 164 -1.57 -1.88 -5.20
CA ILE A 164 -1.54 -1.56 -6.63
C ILE A 164 -0.11 -1.24 -7.08
N PRO A 165 0.31 -1.68 -8.28
CA PRO A 165 1.60 -1.27 -8.83
C PRO A 165 1.64 0.23 -9.09
N GLY A 166 2.79 0.86 -8.88
CA GLY A 166 2.95 2.32 -9.01
C GLY A 166 2.52 2.90 -10.37
N MET A 167 2.63 2.12 -11.45
CA MET A 167 2.16 2.49 -12.78
C MET A 167 0.63 2.70 -12.86
N GLU A 168 -0.14 1.98 -12.05
CA GLU A 168 -1.60 2.11 -11.96
C GLU A 168 -2.00 3.24 -10.99
N ALA A 169 -1.19 3.51 -9.98
CA ALA A 169 -1.44 4.54 -8.98
C ALA A 169 -1.19 5.97 -9.50
N GLU A 170 -0.14 6.16 -10.31
CA GLU A 170 0.21 7.46 -10.88
C GLU A 170 -0.52 7.77 -12.19
N GLY A 171 -1.36 6.84 -12.67
CA GLY A 171 -2.29 7.04 -13.79
C GLY A 171 -1.65 7.79 -14.95
N THR A 172 -0.70 7.18 -15.67
CA THR A 172 -0.29 7.79 -16.94
C THR A 172 -1.44 7.58 -17.94
N PRO A 173 -2.10 8.62 -18.49
CA PRO A 173 -2.71 8.47 -19.80
C PRO A 173 -1.54 8.23 -20.77
N GLN A 174 -1.19 6.97 -21.00
CA GLN A 174 -0.30 6.63 -22.09
C GLN A 174 -1.09 6.90 -23.38
N THR A 175 -1.06 8.15 -23.84
CA THR A 175 -1.26 8.45 -25.26
C THR A 175 -0.09 7.78 -25.99
N VAL A 176 -0.26 6.51 -26.31
CA VAL A 176 0.54 5.79 -27.28
C VAL A 176 0.41 6.57 -28.58
N SER A 177 1.38 7.44 -28.85
CA SER A 177 1.55 8.08 -30.15
C SER A 177 2.51 7.21 -30.95
N LEU A 178 1.97 6.19 -31.61
CA LEU A 178 2.69 5.46 -32.64
C LEU A 178 2.91 6.43 -33.82
N ARG A 179 4.06 7.11 -33.82
CA ARG A 179 4.63 7.70 -35.04
C ARG A 179 5.83 6.85 -35.44
N GLU A 180 5.57 5.85 -36.27
CA GLU A 180 6.59 5.27 -37.14
C GLU A 180 6.88 6.29 -38.24
N ASP A 181 7.96 7.06 -38.08
CA ASP A 181 8.53 7.85 -39.17
C ASP A 181 9.78 7.12 -39.66
N VAL A 182 9.63 6.38 -40.76
CA VAL A 182 10.75 5.82 -41.52
C VAL A 182 11.30 6.94 -42.40
N SER A 183 12.37 7.57 -41.94
CA SER A 183 13.15 8.53 -42.70
C SER A 183 13.75 7.87 -43.95
N THR A 184 13.24 8.20 -45.13
CA THR A 184 13.99 8.00 -46.38
C THR A 184 15.05 9.09 -46.48
N GLU A 185 16.31 8.68 -46.30
CA GLU A 185 17.48 9.53 -46.48
C GLU A 185 17.71 9.84 -47.96
N ASP A 186 17.84 11.14 -48.26
CA ASP A 186 18.21 11.71 -49.56
C ASP A 186 19.73 11.55 -49.74
N VAL A 187 20.16 10.68 -50.66
CA VAL A 187 21.57 10.51 -50.99
C VAL A 187 21.91 11.43 -52.15
N GLN A 188 22.67 12.49 -51.85
CA GLN A 188 23.17 13.47 -52.81
C GLN A 188 24.41 12.91 -53.53
N ASP A 189 24.30 12.76 -54.85
CA ASP A 189 25.36 12.33 -55.78
C ASP A 189 26.35 13.50 -56.01
N ILE A 190 27.67 13.23 -55.91
CA ILE A 190 28.75 14.14 -56.33
C ILE A 190 29.77 13.37 -57.16
#